data_AF-A0A7X9MM51-F1
#
_entry.id   AF-A0A7X9MM51-F1
#
_cell.length_a   1.000
_cell.length_b   1.000
_cell.length_c   1.000
_cell.angle_alpha   90.00
_cell.angle_beta   90.00
_cell.angle_gamma   90.00
#
_symmetry.space_group_name_H-M   'P 1'
#
loop_
_entity.id
_entity.type
_entity.pdbx_description
1 polymer ?
#
loop_
_entity_poly.entity_id
_entity_poly.type
_entity_poly.pdbx_seq_one_letter_code
_entity_poly.pdbx_strand_id
1 'polypeptide(L)'
;MRRRLAVVAPRVADAVRYTGGWLYDQVAAGWEVVVLVPGNADIRPLEILGATTVDLESALECSPHGPMPDTVAVATDLYEADARIRQGLLETLAKHPTTITMWGEGVPSELDSRFGSTQHRLSRAARVFKAHALQAATNAPVDVGFTESFRTDGIGSMSATGTLTSIR
;
A
#
# COMPACT_ATOMS: atom_id res chain seq x y z
N MET A 1 -1.55 -14.11 -15.24
CA MET A 1 -0.50 -13.20 -14.76
C MET A 1 -0.84 -12.82 -13.33
N ARG A 2 0.10 -12.99 -12.39
CA ARG A 2 -0.14 -12.70 -10.97
C ARG A 2 0.32 -11.27 -10.72
N ARG A 3 -0.63 -10.38 -10.40
CA ARG A 3 -0.33 -8.98 -10.10
C ARG A 3 0.41 -8.87 -8.77
N ARG A 4 1.39 -7.97 -8.70
CA ARG A 4 2.25 -7.74 -7.54
C ARG A 4 2.10 -6.32 -7.03
N LEU A 5 1.86 -6.20 -5.73
CA LEU A 5 1.82 -4.93 -5.01
C LEU A 5 2.95 -4.91 -3.99
N ALA A 6 3.81 -3.90 -4.06
CA ALA A 6 4.79 -3.59 -3.02
C ALA A 6 4.30 -2.39 -2.20
N VAL A 7 4.25 -2.50 -0.88
CA VAL A 7 3.93 -1.38 0.01
C VAL A 7 5.12 -1.08 0.89
N VAL A 8 5.59 0.15 0.88
CA VAL A 8 6.75 0.59 1.66
C VAL A 8 6.25 1.45 2.81
N ALA A 9 6.51 1.02 4.04
CA ALA A 9 6.00 1.66 5.25
C ALA A 9 7.08 1.86 6.32
N PRO A 10 7.14 3.03 6.99
CA PRO A 10 8.08 3.27 8.08
C PRO A 10 7.66 2.51 9.34
N ARG A 11 6.35 2.24 9.50
CA ARG A 11 5.77 1.55 10.65
C ARG A 11 4.62 0.67 10.19
N VAL A 12 4.54 -0.54 10.76
CA VAL A 12 3.44 -1.48 10.50
C VAL A 12 2.09 -0.89 10.88
N ALA A 13 2.01 -0.20 12.02
CA ALA A 13 0.76 0.40 12.50
C ALA A 13 0.18 1.41 11.49
N ASP A 14 1.04 2.22 10.87
CA ASP A 14 0.63 3.22 9.88
C ASP A 14 0.23 2.56 8.56
N ALA A 15 0.96 1.52 8.13
CA ALA A 15 0.58 0.72 6.96
C ALA A 15 -0.83 0.16 7.11
N VAL A 16 -1.13 -0.46 8.26
CA VAL A 16 -2.46 -1.03 8.54
C VAL A 16 -3.51 0.08 8.67
N ARG A 17 -3.17 1.22 9.28
CA ARG A 17 -4.08 2.36 9.46
C ARG A 17 -4.52 2.98 8.14
N TYR A 18 -3.57 3.28 7.25
CA TYR A 18 -3.86 4.00 6.01
C TYR A 18 -4.22 3.08 4.85
N THR A 19 -3.70 1.84 4.85
CA THR A 19 -3.80 0.95 3.68
C THR A 19 -4.33 -0.45 3.98
N GLY A 20 -4.60 -0.78 5.25
CA GLY A 20 -4.90 -2.16 5.65
C GLY A 20 -6.11 -2.77 4.96
N GLY A 21 -7.13 -1.97 4.65
CA GLY A 21 -8.32 -2.45 3.99
C GLY A 21 -8.08 -2.69 2.50
N TRP A 22 -7.38 -1.77 1.84
CA TRP A 22 -6.93 -1.92 0.47
C TRP A 22 -5.99 -3.11 0.30
N LEU A 23 -5.03 -3.31 1.22
CA LEU A 23 -4.13 -4.46 1.24
C LEU A 23 -4.91 -5.78 1.25
N TYR A 24 -5.87 -5.90 2.16
CA TYR A 24 -6.72 -7.08 2.23
C TYR A 24 -7.52 -7.30 0.94
N ASP A 25 -8.10 -6.23 0.38
CA ASP A 25 -8.85 -6.34 -0.87
C ASP A 25 -7.96 -6.78 -2.05
N GLN A 26 -6.68 -6.37 -2.09
CA GLN A 26 -5.73 -6.85 -3.09
C GLN A 26 -5.36 -8.32 -2.88
N VAL A 27 -5.09 -8.74 -1.64
CA VAL A 27 -4.85 -10.15 -1.30
C VAL A 27 -6.06 -11.01 -1.68
N ALA A 28 -7.27 -10.56 -1.34
CA ALA A 28 -8.52 -11.24 -1.67
C ALA A 28 -8.77 -11.30 -3.18
N ALA A 29 -8.28 -10.32 -3.94
CA ALA A 29 -8.28 -10.33 -5.41
C ALA A 29 -7.19 -11.24 -6.02
N GLY A 30 -6.40 -11.95 -5.20
CA GLY A 30 -5.36 -12.88 -5.62
C GLY A 30 -4.01 -12.23 -5.96
N TRP A 31 -3.79 -10.98 -5.56
CA TRP A 31 -2.52 -10.30 -5.78
C TRP A 31 -1.47 -10.81 -4.79
N GLU A 32 -0.22 -10.77 -5.23
CA GLU A 32 0.93 -10.98 -4.35
C GLU A 32 1.27 -9.65 -3.69
N VAL A 33 0.94 -9.51 -2.41
CA VAL A 33 1.15 -8.31 -1.63
C VAL A 33 2.38 -8.47 -0.75
N VAL A 34 3.38 -7.62 -0.98
CA VAL A 34 4.62 -7.57 -0.21
C VAL A 34 4.69 -6.22 0.50
N VAL A 35 4.94 -6.22 1.80
CA VAL A 35 5.04 -5.03 2.64
C VAL A 35 6.47 -4.93 3.16
N LEU A 36 7.18 -3.87 2.75
CA LEU A 36 8.53 -3.54 3.18
C LEU A 36 8.44 -2.69 4.45
N VAL A 37 8.93 -3.24 5.57
CA VAL A 37 8.92 -2.61 6.90
C VAL A 37 10.26 -2.84 7.59
N PRO A 38 10.61 -2.04 8.61
CA PRO A 38 11.80 -2.30 9.41
C PRO A 38 11.79 -3.72 10.02
N GLY A 39 12.88 -4.46 9.96
CA GLY A 39 12.93 -5.88 10.36
C GLY A 39 12.65 -6.16 11.84
N ASN A 40 12.63 -5.15 12.70
CA ASN A 40 12.27 -5.27 14.11
C ASN A 40 10.77 -5.03 14.39
N ALA A 41 9.95 -4.83 13.36
CA ALA A 41 8.53 -4.54 13.53
C ALA A 41 7.71 -5.81 13.84
N ASP A 42 6.63 -5.65 14.61
CA ASP A 42 5.64 -6.72 14.80
C ASP A 42 4.85 -6.93 13.50
N ILE A 43 5.08 -8.07 12.84
CA ILE A 43 4.48 -8.39 11.54
C ILE A 43 3.08 -9.04 11.65
N ARG A 44 2.65 -9.44 12.85
CA ARG A 44 1.34 -10.11 13.05
C ARG A 44 0.15 -9.34 12.45
N PRO A 45 0.08 -7.99 12.55
CA PRO A 45 -0.97 -7.23 11.88
C PRO A 45 -1.00 -7.40 10.36
N LEU A 46 0.15 -7.56 9.70
CA LEU A 46 0.25 -7.74 8.26
C LEU A 46 -0.07 -9.18 7.84
N GLU A 47 0.28 -10.16 8.68
CA GLU A 47 -0.11 -11.56 8.49
C GLU A 47 -1.64 -11.74 8.55
N ILE A 48 -2.32 -11.04 9.47
CA ILE A 48 -3.79 -11.02 9.55
C ILE A 48 -4.42 -10.55 8.23
N LEU A 49 -3.77 -9.62 7.53
CA LEU A 49 -4.22 -9.11 6.23
C LEU A 49 -3.81 -10.02 5.06
N GLY A 50 -3.02 -11.06 5.32
CA GLY A 50 -2.49 -11.98 4.31
C GLY A 50 -1.35 -11.41 3.47
N ALA A 51 -0.67 -10.37 3.97
CA ALA A 51 0.48 -9.76 3.31
C ALA A 51 1.78 -10.47 3.71
N THR A 52 2.71 -10.59 2.75
CA THR A 52 4.08 -11.05 3.02
C THR A 52 4.93 -9.86 3.42
N THR A 53 5.83 -10.02 4.39
CA THR A 53 6.72 -8.94 4.83
C THR A 53 8.15 -9.16 4.35
N VAL A 54 8.83 -8.06 4.05
CA VAL A 54 10.25 -8.04 3.70
C VAL A 54 10.91 -6.92 4.51
N ASP A 55 12.14 -7.16 4.96
CA ASP A 55 12.93 -6.14 5.65
C ASP A 55 13.27 -4.99 4.69
N LEU A 56 12.92 -3.77 5.09
CA LEU A 56 13.09 -2.56 4.30
C LEU A 56 14.55 -2.27 3.98
N GLU A 57 15.45 -2.31 4.97
CA GLU A 57 16.86 -1.97 4.74
C GLU A 57 17.53 -3.02 3.86
N SER A 58 17.23 -4.29 4.06
CA SER A 58 17.70 -5.40 3.23
C SER A 58 17.25 -5.24 1.77
N ALA A 59 16.02 -4.80 1.55
CA ALA A 59 15.48 -4.54 0.21
C ALA A 59 16.07 -3.29 -0.46
N LEU A 60 16.55 -2.32 0.32
CA LEU A 60 17.25 -1.13 -0.19
C LEU A 60 18.72 -1.38 -0.48
N GLU A 61 19.37 -2.25 0.31
CA GLU A 61 20.78 -2.64 0.16
C GLU A 61 20.98 -3.63 -1.00
N CYS A 62 20.01 -4.52 -1.21
CA CYS A 62 20.00 -5.40 -2.37
C CYS A 62 19.46 -4.65 -3.59
N SER A 63 20.21 -4.65 -4.70
CA SER A 63 19.63 -4.30 -6.01
C SER A 63 18.36 -5.15 -6.24
N PRO A 64 17.29 -4.60 -6.84
CA PRO A 64 16.03 -5.32 -6.99
C PRO A 64 16.23 -6.55 -7.89
N HIS A 65 16.56 -7.68 -7.27
CA HIS A 65 16.71 -8.98 -7.91
C HIS A 65 15.34 -9.66 -7.90
N GLY A 66 14.40 -9.10 -8.66
CA GLY A 66 13.06 -9.64 -8.79
C GLY A 66 12.28 -8.95 -9.91
N PRO A 67 11.20 -9.57 -10.42
CA PRO A 67 10.31 -8.90 -11.35
C PRO A 67 9.71 -7.66 -10.68
N MET A 68 9.72 -6.54 -11.40
CA MET A 68 9.20 -5.26 -10.93
C MET A 68 7.73 -5.42 -10.52
N PRO A 69 7.30 -4.90 -9.35
CA PRO A 69 5.89 -4.90 -8.98
C PRO A 69 5.05 -4.09 -9.98
N ASP A 70 3.80 -4.50 -10.17
CA ASP A 70 2.84 -3.75 -11.00
C ASP A 70 2.43 -2.45 -10.32
N THR A 71 2.40 -2.45 -8.99
CA THR A 71 2.03 -1.28 -8.18
C THR A 71 2.96 -1.13 -6.99
N VAL A 72 3.42 0.10 -6.76
CA VAL A 72 4.23 0.47 -5.58
C VAL A 72 3.49 1.51 -4.77
N ALA A 73 3.18 1.21 -3.51
CA ALA A 73 2.54 2.13 -2.58
C ALA A 73 3.53 2.60 -1.52
N VAL A 74 3.82 3.91 -1.43
CA VAL A 74 4.85 4.45 -0.52
C VAL A 74 4.24 5.45 0.47
N ALA A 75 4.67 5.39 1.73
CA ALA A 75 4.34 6.40 2.72
C ALA A 75 4.90 7.77 2.31
N THR A 76 4.07 8.82 2.38
CA THR A 76 4.49 10.20 2.09
C THR A 76 5.67 10.63 2.97
N ASP A 77 5.61 10.30 4.26
CA ASP A 77 6.68 10.59 5.22
C ASP A 77 8.03 9.94 4.85
N LEU A 78 8.02 8.71 4.32
CA LEU A 78 9.25 8.03 3.89
C LEU A 78 9.84 8.65 2.64
N TYR A 79 8.98 9.11 1.72
CA TYR A 79 9.43 9.78 0.52
C TYR A 79 10.16 11.08 0.84
N GLU A 80 9.68 11.82 1.85
CA GLU A 80 10.31 13.07 2.30
C GLU A 80 11.58 12.83 3.13
N ALA A 81 11.57 11.80 3.98
CA ALA A 81 12.66 11.52 4.91
C ALA A 81 13.86 10.79 4.28
N ASP A 82 13.64 9.89 3.31
CA ASP A 82 14.71 9.04 2.76
C ASP A 82 14.98 9.31 1.27
N ALA A 83 16.15 9.88 0.99
CA ALA A 83 16.59 10.17 -0.37
C ALA A 83 16.73 8.91 -1.24
N ARG A 84 17.05 7.74 -0.68
CA ARG A 84 17.16 6.46 -1.40
C ARG A 84 15.80 6.02 -1.93
N ILE A 85 14.76 6.11 -1.10
CA ILE A 85 13.37 5.82 -1.47
C ILE A 85 12.90 6.78 -2.56
N ARG A 86 13.19 8.07 -2.40
CA ARG A 86 12.85 9.09 -3.41
C ARG A 86 13.51 8.80 -4.76
N GLN A 87 14.80 8.48 -4.79
CA GLN A 87 15.50 8.14 -6.03
C GLN A 87 14.93 6.86 -6.66
N GLY A 88 14.74 5.79 -5.89
CA GLY A 88 14.14 4.54 -6.38
C GLY A 88 12.73 4.73 -6.96
N LEU A 89 11.93 5.60 -6.35
CA LEU A 89 10.59 5.92 -6.85
C LEU A 89 10.64 6.72 -8.16
N LEU A 90 11.51 7.72 -8.25
CA LEU A 90 11.72 8.49 -9.48
C LEU A 90 12.23 7.63 -10.64
N GLU A 91 13.14 6.70 -10.36
CA GLU A 91 13.59 5.71 -11.35
C GLU A 91 12.47 4.77 -11.79
N THR A 92 11.61 4.36 -10.86
CA THR A 92 10.46 3.49 -11.16
C THR A 92 9.40 4.24 -11.96
N LEU A 93 9.17 5.53 -11.68
CA LEU A 93 8.32 6.41 -12.48
C LEU A 93 8.81 6.58 -13.93
N ALA A 94 10.13 6.45 -14.17
CA ALA A 94 10.70 6.48 -15.52
C ALA A 94 10.55 5.14 -16.26
N LYS A 95 10.30 4.04 -15.53
CA LYS A 95 10.16 2.68 -16.07
C LYS A 95 8.67 2.31 -16.20
N HIS A 96 8.10 2.49 -17.39
CA HIS A 96 6.77 1.95 -17.68
C HIS A 96 6.83 0.41 -17.79
N PRO A 97 5.92 -0.34 -17.12
CA PRO A 97 4.55 0.06 -16.75
C PRO A 97 4.21 -0.02 -15.24
N THR A 98 5.03 0.53 -14.33
CA THR A 98 4.73 0.47 -12.88
C THR A 98 3.82 1.62 -12.43
N THR A 99 2.69 1.32 -11.77
CA THR A 99 1.81 2.33 -11.14
C THR A 99 2.35 2.70 -9.77
N ILE A 100 2.36 3.99 -9.45
CA ILE A 100 2.84 4.47 -8.16
C ILE A 100 1.70 5.13 -7.40
N THR A 101 1.57 4.71 -6.15
CA THR A 101 0.56 5.19 -5.22
C THR A 101 1.26 5.70 -3.96
N MET A 102 0.76 6.78 -3.38
CA MET A 102 1.21 7.33 -2.12
C MET A 102 0.07 7.32 -1.12
N TRP A 103 0.40 7.07 0.14
CA TRP A 103 -0.53 7.04 1.26
C TRP A 103 0.06 7.81 2.44
N GLY A 104 -0.80 8.30 3.32
CA GLY A 104 -0.42 9.20 4.41
C GLY A 104 -0.93 10.62 4.18
N GLU A 105 -0.51 11.53 5.05
CA GLU A 105 -0.85 12.95 4.97
C GLU A 105 0.24 13.71 4.22
N GLY A 106 -0.16 14.70 3.41
CA GLY A 106 0.76 15.54 2.63
C GLY A 106 1.28 14.87 1.36
N VAL A 107 1.06 15.49 0.20
CA VAL A 107 1.81 15.12 -1.03
C VAL A 107 2.92 16.14 -1.19
N PRO A 108 4.18 15.70 -1.40
CA PRO A 108 5.27 16.61 -1.71
C PRO A 108 4.89 17.47 -2.92
N SER A 109 5.12 18.78 -2.84
CA SER A 109 4.71 19.75 -3.86
C SER A 109 5.20 19.39 -5.27
N GLU A 110 6.35 18.72 -5.35
CA GLU A 110 6.96 18.23 -6.59
C GLU A 110 6.10 17.16 -7.30
N LEU A 111 5.31 16.40 -6.54
CA LEU A 111 4.46 15.31 -7.03
C LEU A 111 2.97 15.69 -7.09
N ASP A 112 2.55 16.76 -6.42
CA ASP A 112 1.14 17.16 -6.33
C ASP A 112 0.46 17.34 -7.71
N SER A 113 1.18 17.88 -8.69
CA SER A 113 0.66 18.06 -10.05
C SER A 113 0.53 16.76 -10.87
N ARG A 114 1.23 15.69 -10.48
CA ARG A 114 1.27 14.40 -11.21
C ARG A 114 0.36 13.34 -10.58
N PHE A 115 -0.02 13.52 -9.32
CA PHE A 115 -0.75 12.53 -8.53
C PHE A 115 -2.20 12.95 -8.26
N GLY A 116 -3.15 12.17 -8.76
CA GLY A 116 -4.58 12.36 -8.50
C GLY A 116 -5.02 11.76 -7.17
N SER A 117 -5.97 12.42 -6.48
CA SER A 117 -6.60 11.85 -5.29
C SER A 117 -7.60 10.76 -5.67
N THR A 118 -7.42 9.57 -5.11
CA THR A 118 -8.31 8.41 -5.28
C THR A 118 -8.76 7.92 -3.91
N GLN A 119 -10.04 7.59 -3.77
CA GLN A 119 -10.56 6.93 -2.58
C GLN A 119 -10.88 5.47 -2.90
N HIS A 120 -10.33 4.55 -2.11
CA HIS A 120 -10.67 3.14 -2.18
C HIS A 120 -11.77 2.84 -1.16
N ARG A 121 -12.88 2.27 -1.61
CA ARG A 121 -13.96 1.84 -0.73
C ARG A 121 -13.69 0.43 -0.23
N LEU A 122 -13.61 0.29 1.09
CA LEU A 122 -13.30 -0.98 1.73
C LEU A 122 -14.45 -1.98 1.61
N SER A 123 -14.12 -3.22 1.25
CA SER A 123 -15.07 -4.33 1.35
C SER A 123 -15.48 -4.58 2.80
N ARG A 124 -16.60 -5.30 3.01
CA ARG A 124 -17.02 -5.70 4.36
C ARG A 124 -15.95 -6.55 5.06
N ALA A 125 -15.32 -7.46 4.32
CA ALA A 125 -14.25 -8.30 4.83
C ALA A 125 -13.01 -7.45 5.17
N ALA A 126 -12.59 -6.56 4.26
CA ALA A 126 -11.48 -5.64 4.51
C ALA A 126 -11.65 -4.83 5.80
N ARG A 127 -12.85 -4.32 6.09
CA ARG A 127 -13.09 -3.60 7.34
C ARG A 127 -12.92 -4.45 8.58
N VAL A 128 -13.39 -5.70 8.56
CA VAL A 128 -13.27 -6.64 9.69
C VAL A 128 -11.81 -7.03 9.90
N PHE A 129 -11.11 -7.43 8.84
CA PHE A 129 -9.71 -7.83 8.93
C PHE A 129 -8.80 -6.65 9.28
N LYS A 130 -9.06 -5.46 8.73
CA LYS A 130 -8.37 -4.22 9.12
C LYS A 130 -8.59 -3.90 10.60
N ALA A 131 -9.82 -4.01 11.12
CA ALA A 131 -10.08 -3.78 12.54
C ALA A 131 -9.29 -4.74 13.43
N HIS A 132 -9.22 -6.02 13.04
CA HIS A 132 -8.46 -7.03 13.77
C HIS A 132 -6.94 -6.80 13.70
N ALA A 133 -6.43 -6.43 12.52
CA ALA A 133 -5.03 -6.06 12.35
C ALA A 133 -4.67 -4.80 13.16
N LEU A 134 -5.53 -3.79 13.19
CA LEU A 134 -5.34 -2.59 14.01
C LEU A 134 -5.36 -2.92 15.50
N GLN A 135 -6.24 -3.81 15.93
CA GLN A 135 -6.27 -4.27 17.31
C GLN A 135 -4.97 -5.00 17.69
N ALA A 136 -4.43 -5.83 16.79
CA ALA A 136 -3.14 -6.48 17.01
C ALA A 136 -1.97 -5.47 17.06
N ALA A 137 -2.04 -4.39 16.27
CA ALA A 137 -1.00 -3.36 16.23
C ALA A 137 -1.04 -2.40 17.43
N THR A 138 -2.24 -2.10 17.96
CA THR A 138 -2.45 -1.03 18.96
C THR A 138 -2.86 -1.56 20.33
N ASN A 139 -3.20 -2.85 20.43
CA ASN A 139 -3.85 -3.47 21.60
C ASN A 139 -5.16 -2.78 22.03
N ALA A 140 -5.81 -2.04 21.13
CA ALA A 140 -7.05 -1.34 21.37
C ALA A 140 -8.07 -1.59 20.24
N PRO A 141 -9.38 -1.63 20.53
CA PRO A 141 -10.38 -1.64 19.47
C PRO A 141 -10.35 -0.33 18.70
N VAL A 142 -10.30 -0.42 17.38
CA VAL A 142 -10.27 0.75 16.49
C VAL A 142 -11.47 0.68 15.55
N ASP A 143 -12.21 1.79 15.45
CA ASP A 143 -13.28 1.92 14.47
C ASP A 143 -12.69 2.15 13.07
N VAL A 144 -13.17 1.39 12.10
CA VAL A 144 -12.65 1.39 10.74
C VAL A 144 -13.64 2.06 9.81
N GLY A 145 -13.21 3.19 9.23
CA GLY A 145 -13.96 3.91 8.22
C GLY A 145 -14.27 3.10 6.97
N PHE A 146 -15.10 3.67 6.08
CA PHE A 146 -15.54 3.00 4.86
C PHE A 146 -14.57 3.16 3.69
N THR A 147 -13.66 4.13 3.78
CA THR A 147 -12.76 4.50 2.68
C THR A 147 -11.34 4.71 3.18
N GLU A 148 -10.39 4.46 2.29
CA GLU A 148 -8.99 4.81 2.42
C GLU A 148 -8.61 5.75 1.27
N SER A 149 -7.79 6.75 1.56
CA SER A 149 -7.41 7.78 0.59
C SER A 149 -5.99 7.55 0.12
N PHE A 150 -5.82 7.63 -1.20
CA PHE A 150 -4.57 7.40 -1.90
C PHE A 150 -4.32 8.50 -2.91
N ARG A 151 -3.06 8.68 -3.25
CA ARG A 151 -2.61 9.58 -4.32
C ARG A 151 -1.94 8.73 -5.36
N THR A 152 -2.49 8.63 -6.56
CA THR A 152 -1.97 7.74 -7.60
C THR A 152 -1.44 8.54 -8.78
N ASP A 153 -0.38 8.07 -9.41
CA ASP A 153 0.10 8.67 -10.64
C ASP A 153 -0.99 8.54 -11.73
N GLY A 154 -1.31 9.65 -12.39
CA GLY A 154 -2.49 9.80 -13.25
C GLY A 154 -2.56 8.91 -14.52
N ILE A 155 -1.74 7.87 -14.62
CA ILE A 155 -1.66 6.95 -15.76
C ILE A 155 -2.35 5.60 -15.46
N GLY A 156 -2.64 5.29 -14.19
CA GLY A 156 -3.31 4.05 -13.79
C GLY A 156 -4.72 4.28 -13.26
N SER A 157 -5.74 4.17 -14.13
CA SER A 157 -7.12 3.97 -13.68
C SER A 157 -7.19 2.74 -12.76
N MET A 158 -7.25 2.95 -11.45
CA MET A 158 -7.65 1.89 -10.50
C MET A 158 -9.10 1.52 -10.81
N SER A 159 -9.28 0.53 -11.68
CA SER A 159 -10.54 -0.15 -11.87
C SER A 159 -10.87 -0.90 -10.58
N ALA A 160 -11.64 -0.25 -9.71
CA ALA A 160 -12.39 -0.91 -8.66
C ALA A 160 -13.37 -1.88 -9.36
N THR A 161 -12.99 -3.15 -9.42
CA THR A 161 -13.91 -4.21 -9.84
C THR A 161 -14.92 -4.37 -8.72
N GLY A 162 -16.15 -3.90 -8.93
CA GLY A 162 -17.18 -3.97 -7.90
C GLY A 162 -18.57 -3.55 -8.37
N THR A 163 -18.92 -3.69 -9.65
CA THR A 163 -20.31 -3.61 -10.08
C THR A 163 -20.90 -5.02 -10.12
N LEU A 164 -21.34 -5.50 -8.95
CA LEU A 164 -22.32 -6.57 -8.90
C LEU A 164 -23.65 -5.99 -9.38
N THR A 165 -23.96 -6.30 -10.64
CA THR A 165 -25.28 -6.25 -11.24
C THR A 165 -26.34 -6.79 -10.26
N SER A 166 -27.35 -5.99 -9.95
CA SER A 166 -28.66 -6.54 -9.60
C SER A 166 -29.72 -5.93 -10.50
N ILE A 167 -30.10 -6.76 -11.47
CA ILE A 167 -31.32 -6.67 -12.25
C ILE A 167 -32.52 -6.63 -11.28
N ARG A 168 -33.44 -5.69 -11.48
CA ARG A 168 -34.88 -5.94 -11.44
C ARG A 168 -35.60 -4.94 -12.32
#